data_AF-B3RVB3-F1
#
_entry.id   AF-B3RVB3-F1
#
_cell.length_a   1.000
_cell.length_b   1.000
_cell.length_c   1.000
_cell.angle_alpha   90.00
_cell.angle_beta   90.00
_cell.angle_gamma   90.00
#
_symmetry.space_group_name_H-M   'P 1'
#
loop_
_entity.id
_entity.type
_entity.pdbx_description
1 polymer ?
#
loop_
_entity_poly.entity_id
_entity_poly.type
_entity_poly.pdbx_seq_one_letter_code
_entity_poly.pdbx_strand_id
1 'polypeptide(L)'
;MTRCRHKHNQATSCRRHQCPNAISTRNEIEMVQIIVHCDQLAEWCLIELQGRLEQSDGCSESTDPAKVGNIYFDDKNTPYIIIGSHILDGKVVQIDKPLVVLEKGTLNDQSSESDMNHENKNKSVEYSIKGIIKTKLIFKSRPKPIVLQQYVKKRPRVK
;
A
#
# COMPACT_ATOMS: atom_id res chain seq x y z
N MET A 1 -60.67 -26.32 19.24
CA MET A 1 -60.85 -24.85 19.35
C MET A 1 -60.09 -24.20 18.21
N THR A 2 -60.81 -23.53 17.34
CA THR A 2 -60.36 -23.16 15.99
C THR A 2 -60.53 -21.67 15.79
N ARG A 3 -59.67 -21.12 14.92
CA ARG A 3 -59.83 -19.93 14.07
C ARG A 3 -59.33 -18.57 14.59
N CYS A 4 -58.32 -18.13 13.85
CA CYS A 4 -58.01 -16.76 13.46
C CYS A 4 -59.26 -15.97 12.97
N ARG A 5 -59.36 -14.70 13.37
CA ARG A 5 -60.16 -13.66 12.68
C ARG A 5 -59.40 -12.34 12.66
N HIS A 6 -59.39 -11.74 11.47
CA HIS A 6 -58.89 -10.41 11.16
C HIS A 6 -59.71 -9.29 11.84
N LYS A 7 -59.08 -8.16 12.18
CA LYS A 7 -59.12 -6.88 11.41
C LYS A 7 -58.78 -5.66 12.30
N HIS A 8 -58.28 -4.64 11.61
CA HIS A 8 -58.31 -3.20 11.91
C HIS A 8 -57.18 -2.56 12.72
N ASN A 9 -56.15 -2.16 11.97
CA ASN A 9 -55.83 -0.74 11.73
C ASN A 9 -56.10 0.23 12.89
N GLN A 10 -55.08 0.52 13.69
CA GLN A 10 -54.90 1.84 14.30
C GLN A 10 -53.42 2.20 14.20
N ALA A 11 -53.13 3.14 13.30
CA ALA A 11 -51.87 3.85 13.27
C ALA A 11 -51.78 4.69 14.55
N THR A 12 -51.03 4.21 15.54
CA THR A 12 -50.67 5.02 16.69
C THR A 12 -49.62 6.03 16.24
N SER A 13 -50.10 7.27 16.11
CA SER A 13 -49.31 8.49 15.94
C SER A 13 -48.22 8.57 17.01
N CYS A 14 -47.01 8.11 16.68
CA CYS A 14 -45.84 8.33 17.51
C CYS A 14 -45.44 9.81 17.40
N ARG A 15 -45.82 10.59 18.42
CA ARG A 15 -45.50 12.01 18.53
C ARG A 15 -43.98 12.20 18.53
N ARG A 16 -43.57 13.17 17.72
CA ARG A 16 -42.29 13.90 17.69
C ARG A 16 -41.47 13.76 18.98
N HIS A 17 -40.40 12.97 18.91
CA HIS A 17 -39.14 13.40 19.51
C HIS A 17 -38.23 13.83 18.37
N GLN A 18 -38.29 15.13 18.09
CA GLN A 18 -37.31 15.82 17.28
C GLN A 18 -35.97 15.71 18.04
N CYS A 19 -35.05 14.88 17.57
CA CYS A 19 -33.68 14.87 18.09
C CYS A 19 -33.06 16.25 17.76
N PRO A 20 -32.73 17.08 18.76
CA PRO A 20 -31.93 18.27 18.50
C PRO A 20 -30.48 17.81 18.37
N ASN A 21 -29.87 18.13 17.24
CA ASN A 21 -28.42 18.07 17.02
C ASN A 21 -27.81 16.67 16.88
N ALA A 22 -28.29 15.90 15.90
CA ALA A 22 -27.36 15.07 15.15
C ALA A 22 -26.56 16.00 14.23
N ILE A 23 -25.42 16.51 14.71
CA ILE A 23 -24.44 17.15 13.83
C ILE A 23 -23.87 16.02 12.99
N SER A 24 -24.53 15.76 11.86
CA SER A 24 -23.95 14.97 10.78
C SER A 24 -22.86 15.85 10.18
N THR A 25 -21.66 15.85 10.78
CA THR A 25 -20.46 16.26 10.08
C THR A 25 -20.20 15.19 9.03
N ARG A 26 -20.94 15.29 7.91
CA ARG A 26 -20.40 14.82 6.64
C ARG A 26 -19.14 15.66 6.45
N ASN A 27 -17.99 15.12 6.82
CA ASN A 27 -16.73 15.55 6.26
C ASN A 27 -16.87 15.30 4.75
N GLU A 28 -17.38 16.31 4.04
CA GLU A 28 -17.22 16.42 2.61
C GLU A 28 -15.71 16.57 2.40
N ILE A 29 -15.05 15.45 2.08
CA ILE A 29 -13.64 15.46 1.71
C ILE A 29 -13.59 16.25 0.41
N GLU A 30 -13.27 17.54 0.50
CA GLU A 30 -12.94 18.35 -0.66
C GLU A 30 -11.78 17.67 -1.38
N MET A 31 -11.97 17.33 -2.65
CA MET A 31 -10.90 16.77 -3.46
C MET A 31 -9.86 17.85 -3.71
N VAL A 32 -8.82 17.85 -2.90
CA VAL A 32 -7.65 18.71 -3.13
C VAL A 32 -6.85 18.11 -4.29
N GLN A 33 -6.71 18.89 -5.37
CA GLN A 33 -5.86 18.55 -6.49
C GLN A 33 -4.45 19.10 -6.26
N ILE A 34 -3.47 18.20 -6.17
CA ILE A 34 -2.05 18.56 -6.08
C ILE A 34 -1.44 18.45 -7.48
N ILE A 35 -0.91 19.56 -7.98
CA ILE A 35 -0.21 19.61 -9.28
C ILE A 35 1.29 19.66 -9.00
N VAL A 36 2.00 18.66 -9.53
CA VAL A 36 3.46 18.55 -9.38
C VAL A 36 4.12 18.91 -10.70
N HIS A 37 4.96 19.95 -10.68
CA HIS A 37 5.85 20.29 -11.79
C HIS A 37 7.28 19.97 -11.37
N CYS A 38 7.94 19.06 -12.07
CA CYS A 38 9.33 18.72 -11.80
C CYS A 38 9.97 18.12 -13.05
N ASP A 39 11.15 18.62 -13.43
CA ASP A 39 11.82 18.25 -14.67
C ASP A 39 12.69 16.99 -14.52
N GLN A 40 13.09 16.65 -13.30
CA GLN A 40 13.98 15.52 -13.00
C GLN A 40 13.54 14.82 -11.71
N LEU A 41 12.61 13.88 -11.82
CA LEU A 41 12.24 12.97 -10.74
C LEU A 41 12.76 11.57 -11.02
N ALA A 42 13.18 10.88 -9.96
CA ALA A 42 13.47 9.47 -10.05
C ALA A 42 12.20 8.69 -10.42
N GLU A 43 12.29 7.85 -11.44
CA GLU A 43 11.23 6.91 -11.79
C GLU A 43 11.37 5.65 -10.94
N TRP A 44 10.35 5.40 -10.10
CA TRP A 44 10.29 4.26 -9.20
C TRP A 44 9.33 3.20 -9.76
N CYS A 45 9.52 1.96 -9.34
CA CYS A 45 8.63 0.86 -9.67
C CYS A 45 8.02 0.30 -8.39
N LEU A 46 6.70 0.06 -8.40
CA LEU A 46 6.00 -0.55 -7.28
C LEU A 46 6.03 -2.08 -7.40
N ILE A 47 6.31 -2.77 -6.29
CA ILE A 47 6.22 -4.23 -6.21
C ILE A 47 4.96 -4.59 -5.43
N GLU A 48 4.05 -5.34 -6.06
CA GLU A 48 2.81 -5.82 -5.46
C GLU A 48 2.88 -7.33 -5.27
N LEU A 49 2.93 -7.79 -4.02
CA LEU A 49 2.92 -9.20 -3.66
C LEU A 49 1.56 -9.58 -3.08
N GLN A 50 0.96 -10.68 -3.54
CA GLN A 50 -0.25 -11.21 -2.92
C GLN A 50 0.10 -12.07 -1.71
N GLY A 51 -0.18 -11.57 -0.51
CA GLY A 51 0.07 -12.28 0.74
C GLY A 51 0.76 -11.40 1.76
N ARG A 52 1.49 -12.02 2.69
CA ARG A 52 2.31 -11.34 3.70
C ARG A 52 3.75 -11.79 3.53
N LEU A 53 4.68 -10.86 3.69
CA LEU A 53 6.10 -11.19 3.81
C LEU A 53 6.38 -11.47 5.28
N GLU A 54 6.92 -12.66 5.56
CA GLU A 54 7.31 -13.07 6.89
C GLU A 54 8.83 -13.10 6.97
N GLN A 55 9.39 -12.38 7.93
CA GLN A 55 10.81 -12.44 8.26
C GLN A 55 10.98 -13.46 9.38
N SER A 56 11.94 -14.37 9.25
CA SER A 56 12.20 -15.35 10.30
C SER A 56 12.78 -14.67 11.55
N ASP A 57 12.33 -15.11 12.73
CA ASP A 57 12.60 -14.53 14.06
C ASP A 57 14.09 -14.55 14.51
N GLY A 58 15.03 -14.87 13.61
CA GLY A 58 16.47 -14.93 13.87
C GLY A 58 17.29 -13.80 13.23
N CYS A 59 16.68 -12.92 12.45
CA CYS A 59 17.37 -11.73 11.92
C CYS A 59 17.27 -10.61 12.95
N SER A 60 18.31 -10.48 13.78
CA SER A 60 18.53 -9.32 14.65
C SER A 60 18.44 -8.02 13.86
N GLU A 61 17.91 -6.97 14.48
CA GLU A 61 17.90 -5.59 14.00
C GLU A 61 19.27 -5.16 13.45
N SER A 62 19.51 -5.42 12.17
CA SER A 62 20.61 -4.82 11.44
C SER A 62 20.13 -3.47 10.94
N THR A 63 20.92 -2.41 11.18
CA THR A 63 20.74 -1.07 10.60
C THR A 63 20.73 -1.08 9.06
N ASP A 64 21.12 -2.20 8.44
CA ASP A 64 21.14 -2.40 7.01
C ASP A 64 19.76 -2.78 6.43
N PRO A 65 19.46 -2.34 5.19
CA PRO A 65 18.22 -2.72 4.51
C PRO A 65 18.11 -4.25 4.39
N ALA A 66 17.04 -4.80 4.97
CA ALA A 66 16.78 -6.23 4.97
C ALA A 66 16.60 -6.74 3.52
N LYS A 67 17.52 -7.59 3.06
CA LYS A 67 17.43 -8.21 1.74
C LYS A 67 16.32 -9.25 1.71
N VAL A 68 15.21 -8.94 1.05
CA VAL A 68 14.06 -9.84 0.90
C VAL A 68 14.31 -10.93 -0.16
N GLY A 69 14.90 -10.56 -1.29
CA GLY A 69 15.05 -11.46 -2.44
C GLY A 69 15.61 -10.75 -3.66
N ASN A 70 15.66 -11.47 -4.78
CA ASN A 70 16.13 -10.95 -6.07
C ASN A 70 15.01 -11.02 -7.11
N ILE A 71 14.87 -9.96 -7.91
CA ILE A 71 13.97 -9.92 -9.07
C ILE A 71 14.79 -10.15 -10.34
N TYR A 72 14.25 -10.94 -11.24
CA TYR A 72 14.83 -11.25 -12.54
C TYR A 72 13.79 -11.05 -13.63
N PHE A 73 14.26 -10.91 -14.86
CA PHE A 73 13.43 -10.87 -16.06
C PHE A 73 13.88 -11.99 -16.99
N ASP A 74 12.91 -12.69 -17.57
CA ASP A 74 13.18 -13.67 -18.63
C ASP A 74 13.42 -13.00 -20.00
N ASP A 75 13.73 -13.80 -21.02
CA ASP A 75 13.95 -13.31 -22.39
C ASP A 75 12.70 -12.65 -23.01
N LYS A 76 11.52 -12.81 -22.39
CA LYS A 76 10.25 -12.21 -22.81
C LYS A 76 9.89 -10.99 -21.96
N ASN A 77 10.80 -10.49 -21.14
CA ASN A 77 10.60 -9.39 -20.21
C ASN A 77 9.49 -9.66 -19.17
N THR A 78 9.28 -10.93 -18.81
CA THR A 78 8.38 -11.35 -17.75
C THR A 78 9.16 -11.40 -16.43
N PRO A 79 8.74 -10.64 -15.40
CA PRO A 79 9.45 -10.62 -14.13
C PRO A 79 9.15 -11.88 -13.32
N TYR A 80 10.16 -12.38 -12.61
CA TYR A 80 9.98 -13.37 -11.55
C TYR A 80 10.86 -13.01 -10.36
N ILE A 81 10.37 -13.28 -9.15
CA ILE A 81 11.09 -12.97 -7.90
C ILE A 81 11.40 -14.26 -7.15
N ILE A 82 12.61 -14.33 -6.60
CA ILE A 82 13.08 -15.41 -5.75
C ILE A 82 13.17 -14.88 -4.32
N ILE A 83 12.36 -15.45 -3.41
CA ILE A 83 12.33 -15.13 -1.97
C ILE A 83 12.50 -16.45 -1.21
N GLY A 84 13.63 -16.59 -0.51
CA GLY A 84 13.99 -17.83 0.18
C GLY A 84 13.98 -19.03 -0.78
N SER A 85 13.12 -20.02 -0.49
CA SER A 85 12.95 -21.25 -1.30
C SER A 85 11.81 -21.19 -2.31
N HIS A 86 11.25 -20.00 -2.55
CA HIS A 86 10.12 -19.82 -3.45
C HIS A 86 10.47 -18.96 -4.66
N ILE A 87 9.86 -19.32 -5.80
CA ILE A 87 9.75 -18.45 -6.96
C ILE A 87 8.28 -17.99 -7.11
N LEU A 88 8.10 -16.71 -7.43
CA LEU A 88 6.84 -16.16 -7.87
C LEU A 88 6.99 -15.56 -9.27
N ASP A 89 6.15 -16.01 -10.19
CA ASP A 89 6.02 -15.39 -11.51
C ASP A 89 5.18 -14.12 -11.41
N GLY A 90 5.63 -13.06 -12.06
CA GLY A 90 4.99 -11.76 -12.05
C GLY A 90 4.64 -11.24 -13.43
N LYS A 91 4.11 -10.03 -13.46
CA LYS A 91 3.77 -9.28 -14.67
C LYS A 91 4.05 -7.80 -14.49
N VAL A 92 4.58 -7.15 -15.52
CA VAL A 92 4.69 -5.68 -15.58
C VAL A 92 3.33 -5.09 -15.95
N VAL A 93 2.86 -4.10 -15.18
CA VAL A 93 1.60 -3.41 -15.40
C VAL A 93 1.83 -1.90 -15.32
N GLN A 94 1.34 -1.17 -16.34
CA GLN A 94 1.29 0.29 -16.33
C GLN A 94 0.17 0.76 -15.41
N ILE A 95 0.39 1.83 -14.65
CA ILE A 95 -0.59 2.41 -13.74
C ILE A 95 -1.28 3.57 -14.47
N ASP A 96 -2.59 3.45 -14.69
CA ASP A 96 -3.38 4.48 -15.40
C ASP A 96 -3.30 5.86 -14.74
N LYS A 97 -3.16 5.87 -13.40
CA LYS A 97 -2.96 7.07 -12.58
C LYS A 97 -1.62 6.95 -11.86
N PRO A 98 -0.54 7.54 -12.39
CA PRO A 98 0.78 7.50 -11.77
C PRO A 98 0.73 7.98 -10.32
N LEU A 99 1.53 7.35 -9.45
CA LEU A 99 1.60 7.71 -8.04
C LEU A 99 2.84 8.56 -7.78
N VAL A 100 2.71 9.53 -6.89
CA VAL A 100 3.85 10.32 -6.41
C VAL A 100 4.25 9.79 -5.05
N VAL A 101 5.56 9.59 -4.84
CA VAL A 101 6.12 9.22 -3.54
C VAL A 101 6.44 10.49 -2.78
N LEU A 102 5.80 10.65 -1.62
CA LEU A 102 6.00 11.77 -0.71
C LEU A 102 6.69 11.29 0.55
N GLU A 103 7.74 11.99 0.96
CA GLU A 103 8.34 11.84 2.29
C GLU A 103 7.85 12.97 3.17
N LYS A 104 7.24 12.62 4.30
CA LYS A 104 6.77 13.57 5.30
C LYS A 104 7.95 13.95 6.21
N GLY A 105 8.28 15.23 6.24
CA GLY A 105 9.25 15.83 7.17
C GLY A 105 8.57 16.69 8.23
N THR A 106 9.29 16.94 9.32
CA THR A 106 8.92 17.92 10.34
C THR A 106 10.00 18.98 10.45
N LEU A 107 9.61 20.24 10.27
CA LEU A 107 10.50 21.38 10.48
C LEU A 107 10.65 21.60 11.99
N ASN A 108 11.57 20.87 12.64
CA ASN A 108 12.10 21.16 14.00
C ASN A 108 13.30 20.28 14.44
N ASP A 109 13.78 19.31 13.64
CA ASP A 109 14.85 18.38 14.09
C ASP A 109 16.30 18.88 13.88
N GLN A 110 16.48 20.19 13.69
CA GLN A 110 17.82 20.79 13.61
C GLN A 110 17.90 22.09 14.40
N SER A 111 17.90 22.00 15.72
CA SER A 111 18.79 22.78 16.61
C SER A 111 18.33 22.68 18.07
N SER A 112 19.25 22.17 18.91
CA SER A 112 19.40 22.54 20.33
C SER A 112 18.55 21.78 21.36
N GLU A 113 19.18 20.73 21.88
CA GLU A 113 19.17 20.37 23.31
C GLU A 113 19.50 21.61 24.16
N SER A 114 18.50 22.41 24.50
CA SER A 114 18.46 23.26 25.71
C SER A 114 17.18 24.09 25.71
N ASP A 115 16.28 23.74 26.63
CA ASP A 115 15.51 24.64 27.49
C ASP A 115 14.05 24.22 27.65
N MET A 116 13.77 23.83 28.88
CA MET A 116 12.45 23.59 29.46
C MET A 116 11.64 24.88 29.39
N ASN A 117 10.79 25.05 28.37
CA ASN A 117 9.64 25.95 28.46
C ASN A 117 8.48 25.48 27.59
N HIS A 118 7.33 25.35 28.26
CA HIS A 118 6.01 25.03 27.73
C HIS A 118 5.52 26.20 26.87
N GLU A 119 5.34 26.02 25.56
CA GLU A 119 4.34 26.74 24.75
C GLU A 119 4.19 26.09 23.36
N ASN A 120 2.97 26.12 22.82
CA ASN A 120 2.54 25.47 21.57
C ASN A 120 3.43 25.81 20.36
N LYS A 121 4.52 25.07 20.14
CA LYS A 121 5.20 25.06 18.85
C LYS A 121 4.31 24.34 17.83
N ASN A 122 3.61 25.10 17.01
CA ASN A 122 2.96 24.61 15.80
C ASN A 122 4.00 23.87 14.96
N LYS A 123 3.95 22.53 14.98
CA LYS A 123 4.82 21.68 14.15
C LYS A 123 4.41 21.91 12.70
N SER A 124 5.24 22.61 11.94
CA SER A 124 5.05 22.73 10.49
C SER A 124 5.45 21.39 9.85
N VAL A 125 4.53 20.82 9.09
CA VAL A 125 4.72 19.57 8.34
C VAL A 125 5.09 19.93 6.91
N GLU A 126 6.20 19.38 6.43
CA GLU A 126 6.65 19.54 5.06
C GLU A 126 6.57 18.19 4.33
N TYR A 127 6.31 18.22 3.03
CA TYR A 127 6.33 17.02 2.19
C TYR A 127 7.33 17.23 1.06
N SER A 128 8.32 16.35 0.95
CA SER A 128 9.25 16.32 -0.18
C SER A 128 8.85 15.23 -1.16
N ILE A 129 8.93 15.53 -2.47
CA ILE A 129 8.64 14.56 -3.52
C ILE A 129 9.92 13.75 -3.80
N LYS A 130 9.83 12.41 -3.68
CA LYS A 130 10.98 11.51 -3.87
C LYS A 130 11.02 10.86 -5.25
N GLY A 131 9.86 10.64 -5.87
CA GLY A 131 9.80 9.97 -7.15
C GLY A 131 8.38 9.80 -7.66
N ILE A 132 8.30 9.31 -8.89
CA ILE A 132 7.04 8.99 -9.56
C ILE A 132 7.01 7.50 -9.89
N ILE A 133 5.87 6.86 -9.63
CA ILE A 133 5.62 5.46 -9.94
C ILE A 133 4.62 5.42 -11.09
N LYS A 134 5.10 4.98 -12.25
CA LYS A 134 4.27 4.77 -13.45
C LYS A 134 3.97 3.30 -13.71
N THR A 135 4.81 2.41 -13.18
CA THR A 135 4.73 0.96 -13.40
C THR A 135 4.71 0.19 -12.09
N LYS A 136 4.09 -0.98 -12.12
CA LYS A 136 4.16 -1.96 -11.05
C LYS A 136 4.48 -3.36 -11.54
N LEU A 137 5.24 -4.11 -10.75
CA LEU A 137 5.45 -5.54 -10.89
C LEU A 137 4.47 -6.26 -9.97
N ILE A 138 3.55 -7.03 -10.55
CA ILE A 138 2.53 -7.75 -9.80
C ILE A 138 2.87 -9.23 -9.74
N PHE A 139 2.98 -9.79 -8.54
CA PHE A 139 3.20 -11.22 -8.28
C PHE A 139 1.97 -11.80 -7.56
N LYS A 140 0.97 -12.21 -8.35
CA LYS A 140 -0.31 -12.78 -7.87
C LYS A 140 -0.32 -14.31 -7.79
N SER A 141 0.67 -14.95 -8.40
CA SER A 141 0.76 -16.40 -8.44
C SER A 141 1.13 -16.97 -7.07
N ARG A 142 0.61 -18.16 -6.74
CA ARG A 142 1.03 -18.88 -5.52
C ARG A 142 2.56 -19.13 -5.57
N PRO A 143 3.29 -18.95 -4.46
CA PRO A 143 4.70 -19.30 -4.36
C PRO A 143 4.94 -20.75 -4.79
N LYS A 144 5.81 -20.94 -5.79
CA LYS A 144 6.22 -22.27 -6.26
C LYS A 144 7.55 -22.64 -5.59
N PRO A 145 7.71 -23.88 -5.09
CA PRO A 145 9.00 -24.31 -4.57
C PRO A 145 10.05 -24.32 -5.68
N ILE A 146 11.30 -23.97 -5.35
CA ILE A 146 12.42 -24.06 -6.27
C ILE A 146 12.83 -25.54 -6.40
N VAL A 147 12.18 -26.27 -7.31
CA VAL A 147 12.63 -27.60 -7.73
C VAL A 147 13.85 -27.46 -8.64
N LEU A 148 14.95 -28.16 -8.36
CA LEU A 148 16.21 -28.08 -9.12
C LEU A 148 16.05 -28.42 -10.62
N GLN A 149 15.07 -29.26 -10.98
CA GLN A 149 14.88 -29.76 -12.34
C GLN A 149 14.35 -28.72 -13.35
N GLN A 150 13.63 -27.70 -12.89
CA GLN A 150 12.98 -26.70 -13.77
C GLN A 150 13.93 -25.59 -14.25
N TYR A 151 15.12 -25.46 -13.65
CA TYR A 151 16.16 -24.50 -14.08
C TYR A 151 17.36 -25.14 -14.78
N VAL A 152 17.33 -26.47 -15.00
CA VAL A 152 18.25 -27.08 -15.95
C VAL A 152 17.81 -26.61 -17.35
N LYS A 153 18.29 -25.43 -17.75
CA LYS A 153 18.26 -24.98 -19.15
C LYS A 153 18.74 -26.18 -19.97
N LYS A 154 17.87 -26.73 -20.82
CA LYS A 154 18.29 -27.72 -21.82
C LYS A 154 19.41 -27.04 -22.60
N ARG A 155 20.66 -27.43 -22.33
CA ARG A 155 21.80 -26.93 -23.09
C ARG A 155 21.46 -27.19 -24.55
N PRO A 156 21.51 -26.18 -25.44
CA PRO A 156 21.31 -26.45 -26.86
C PRO A 156 22.32 -27.53 -27.24
N ARG A 157 21.81 -28.63 -27.82
CA ARG A 157 22.70 -29.64 -28.41
C ARG A 157 23.39 -28.94 -29.56
N VAL A 158 24.66 -28.61 -29.37
CA VAL A 158 25.56 -28.20 -30.46
C VAL A 158 25.53 -29.35 -31.45
N LYS A 159 25.07 -29.08 -32.67
CA LYS A 159 25.14 -30.01 -33.79
C LYS A 159 26.54 -30.00 -34.38
#